data_AF-A0A6G2U3G5-F1
#
_entry.id   AF-A0A6G2U3G5-F1
#
_cell.length_a   1.000
_cell.length_b   1.000
_cell.length_c   1.000
_cell.angle_alpha   90.00
_cell.angle_beta   90.00
_cell.angle_gamma   90.00
#
_symmetry.space_group_name_H-M   'P 1'
#
loop_
_entity.id
_entity.type
_entity.pdbx_description
1 polymer ?
#
loop_
_entity_poly.entity_id
_entity_poly.type
_entity_poly.pdbx_seq_one_letter_code
_entity_poly.pdbx_strand_id
1 'polypeptide(L)'
;MDGMHSSTGQVNNNNVPTLTVSYHYEQPALNTIGQLSISSFDEDLPQQGSFVVTSFTQVQFIDTDGSTKTEDTGFVSAISRSKLTRVDWEAQVSNGFTAWLLNLFYWPQVT
;
A
#
# COMPACT_ATOMS: atom_id res chain seq x y z
N MET A 1 18.61 -10.23 -0.79
CA MET A 1 18.42 -9.70 0.56
C MET A 1 17.12 -10.29 1.03
N ASP A 2 17.19 -11.12 2.06
CA ASP A 2 16.01 -11.71 2.68
C ASP A 2 15.67 -10.86 3.90
N GLY A 3 14.39 -10.73 4.22
CA GLY A 3 13.97 -9.93 5.36
C GLY A 3 12.65 -9.23 5.14
N MET A 4 12.48 -8.09 5.80
CA MET A 4 11.23 -7.36 5.83
C MET A 4 11.49 -5.86 5.90
N HIS A 5 10.66 -5.08 5.21
CA HIS A 5 10.50 -3.66 5.45
C HIS A 5 9.08 -3.40 5.96
N SER A 6 8.96 -2.50 6.93
CA SER A 6 7.68 -2.03 7.43
C SER A 6 7.65 -0.51 7.40
N SER A 7 6.53 0.06 6.96
CA SER A 7 6.27 1.49 7.01
C SER A 7 4.86 1.74 7.54
N THR A 8 4.68 2.85 8.22
CA THR A 8 3.39 3.25 8.78
C THR A 8 3.06 4.67 8.36
N GLY A 9 1.78 4.98 8.31
CA GLY A 9 1.32 6.35 8.20
C GLY A 9 -0.09 6.48 8.73
N GLN A 10 -0.56 7.72 8.73
CA GLN A 10 -1.85 8.07 9.28
C GLN A 10 -2.49 9.18 8.46
N VAL A 11 -3.81 9.16 8.43
CA VAL A 11 -4.63 10.16 7.74
C VAL A 11 -5.77 10.52 8.68
N ASN A 12 -5.93 11.81 8.94
CA ASN A 12 -7.10 12.36 9.62
C ASN A 12 -7.94 13.11 8.58
N ASN A 13 -9.22 12.79 8.50
CA ASN A 13 -10.18 13.52 7.69
C ASN A 13 -11.43 13.90 8.48
N ASN A 14 -11.44 15.14 8.98
CA ASN A 14 -12.55 15.71 9.75
C ASN A 14 -13.29 16.83 9.00
N ASN A 15 -12.84 17.17 7.80
CA ASN A 15 -13.21 18.42 7.13
C ASN A 15 -13.84 18.24 5.75
N VAL A 16 -13.72 17.04 5.14
CA VAL A 16 -14.28 16.76 3.81
C VAL A 16 -14.99 15.40 3.77
N PRO A 17 -16.00 15.20 2.90
CA PRO A 17 -16.75 13.94 2.84
C PRO A 17 -15.87 12.71 2.57
N THR A 18 -14.81 12.84 1.76
CA THR A 18 -13.82 11.78 1.52
C THR A 18 -12.49 12.42 1.18
N LEU A 19 -11.42 11.96 1.83
CA LEU A 19 -10.04 12.35 1.55
C LEU A 19 -9.29 11.12 1.02
N THR A 20 -8.65 11.27 -0.14
CA THR A 20 -7.73 10.27 -0.69
C THR A 20 -6.31 10.78 -0.57
N VAL A 21 -5.43 9.97 0.02
CA VAL A 21 -4.00 10.25 0.11
C VAL A 21 -3.23 9.12 -0.54
N SER A 22 -2.33 9.47 -1.45
CA SER A 22 -1.51 8.50 -2.19
C SER A 22 -0.07 8.51 -1.66
N TYR A 23 0.52 7.32 -1.59
CA TYR A 23 1.86 7.07 -1.08
C TYR A 23 2.62 6.16 -2.03
N HIS A 24 3.95 6.17 -1.94
CA HIS A 24 4.80 5.24 -2.66
C HIS A 24 6.02 4.84 -1.83
N TYR A 25 6.61 3.69 -2.18
CA TYR A 25 7.87 3.22 -1.64
C TYR A 25 8.69 2.57 -2.75
N GLU A 26 9.96 3.00 -2.86
CA GLU A 26 10.91 2.49 -3.83
C GLU A 26 11.97 1.61 -3.15
N GLN A 27 12.41 0.59 -3.87
CA GLN A 27 13.37 -0.41 -3.40
C GLN A 27 14.22 -0.95 -4.55
N PRO A 28 15.38 -1.57 -4.26
CA PRO A 28 16.08 -2.40 -5.24
C PRO A 28 15.16 -3.50 -5.80
N ALA A 29 15.45 -4.01 -6.99
CA ALA A 29 14.65 -5.08 -7.61
C ALA A 29 14.72 -6.37 -6.78
N LEU A 30 13.65 -6.66 -6.04
CA LEU A 30 13.56 -7.78 -5.09
C LEU A 30 12.26 -8.57 -5.32
N ASN A 31 12.29 -9.88 -5.03
CA ASN A 31 11.06 -10.65 -4.92
C ASN A 31 10.34 -10.23 -3.63
N THR A 32 9.10 -9.79 -3.75
CA THR A 32 8.39 -9.11 -2.66
C THR A 32 6.94 -9.55 -2.56
N ILE A 33 6.48 -9.80 -1.33
CA ILE A 33 5.08 -9.95 -0.96
C ILE A 33 4.76 -8.69 -0.18
N GLY A 34 3.81 -7.92 -0.69
CA GLY A 34 3.30 -6.74 -0.03
C GLY A 34 2.00 -7.05 0.69
N GLN A 35 1.87 -6.59 1.92
CA GLN A 35 0.63 -6.55 2.67
C GLN A 35 0.39 -5.12 3.13
N LEU A 36 -0.80 -4.60 2.86
CA LEU A 36 -1.29 -3.34 3.38
C LEU A 36 -2.45 -3.60 4.33
N SER A 37 -2.44 -2.96 5.48
CA SER A 37 -3.46 -3.18 6.52
C SER A 37 -3.79 -1.89 7.25
N ILE A 38 -5.06 -1.76 7.63
CA ILE A 38 -5.49 -0.74 8.58
C ILE A 38 -5.06 -1.22 9.96
N SER A 39 -4.26 -0.42 10.66
CA SER A 39 -3.80 -0.72 12.02
C SER A 39 -4.71 -0.10 13.08
N SER A 40 -5.34 1.03 12.79
CA SER A 40 -6.39 1.62 13.62
C SER A 40 -7.37 2.43 12.78
N PHE A 41 -8.58 2.55 13.28
CA PHE A 41 -9.60 3.44 12.73
C PHE A 41 -10.48 3.97 13.88
N ASP A 42 -10.55 5.28 13.99
CA ASP A 42 -11.38 6.00 14.95
C ASP A 42 -12.37 6.87 14.18
N GLU A 43 -13.66 6.73 14.52
CA GLU A 43 -14.75 7.48 13.90
C GLU A 43 -15.01 8.77 14.70
N ASP A 44 -14.98 9.91 14.00
CA ASP A 44 -15.24 11.21 14.64
C ASP A 44 -16.73 11.56 14.67
N LEU A 45 -17.51 11.06 13.69
CA LEU A 45 -18.93 11.37 13.52
C LEU A 45 -19.74 10.11 13.13
N PRO A 46 -20.10 9.24 14.09
CA PRO A 46 -20.72 7.93 13.81
C PRO A 46 -22.09 8.01 13.08
N GLN A 47 -22.71 9.20 13.02
CA GLN A 47 -23.99 9.41 12.35
C GLN A 47 -23.87 9.71 10.85
N GLN A 48 -22.66 9.95 10.31
CA GLN A 48 -22.46 10.36 8.91
C GLN A 48 -21.93 9.26 7.99
N GLY A 49 -21.80 8.02 8.47
CA GLY A 49 -21.24 6.91 7.71
C GLY A 49 -19.74 7.11 7.48
N SER A 50 -18.93 6.59 8.39
CA SER A 50 -17.48 6.65 8.27
C SER A 50 -16.94 5.40 7.58
N PHE A 51 -15.89 5.55 6.76
CA PHE A 51 -15.24 4.41 6.13
C PHE A 51 -13.76 4.67 5.92
N VAL A 52 -13.01 3.57 5.85
CA VAL A 52 -11.61 3.56 5.45
C VAL A 52 -11.38 2.46 4.44
N VAL A 53 -10.69 2.80 3.35
CA VAL A 53 -10.15 1.84 2.40
C VAL A 53 -8.66 2.11 2.24
N THR A 54 -7.85 1.08 2.40
CA THR A 54 -6.42 1.13 2.06
C THR A 54 -6.12 0.04 1.05
N SER A 55 -5.51 0.40 -0.06
CA SER A 55 -5.21 -0.56 -1.14
C SER A 55 -3.98 -0.15 -1.92
N PHE A 56 -3.20 -1.13 -2.34
CA PHE A 56 -2.27 -0.95 -3.45
C PHE A 56 -3.04 -0.51 -4.68
N THR A 57 -2.48 0.45 -5.41
CA THR A 57 -3.07 0.96 -6.65
C THR A 57 -2.18 0.62 -7.83
N GLN A 58 -0.85 0.69 -7.65
CA GLN A 58 0.10 0.43 -8.71
C GLN A 58 1.38 -0.23 -8.18
N VAL A 59 2.03 -0.99 -9.07
CA VAL A 59 3.36 -1.56 -8.82
C VAL A 59 4.27 -1.32 -10.02
N GLN A 60 5.58 -1.23 -9.75
CA GLN A 60 6.62 -1.19 -10.78
C GLN A 60 7.60 -2.35 -10.57
N PHE A 61 7.98 -3.02 -11.65
CA PHE A 61 8.89 -4.16 -11.60
C PHE A 61 9.73 -4.27 -12.88
N ILE A 62 10.83 -5.03 -12.80
CA ILE A 62 11.65 -5.38 -13.96
C ILE A 62 11.13 -6.68 -14.57
N ASP A 63 10.72 -6.64 -15.82
CA ASP A 63 10.22 -7.80 -16.56
C ASP A 63 11.37 -8.71 -17.02
N THR A 64 11.02 -9.86 -17.61
CA THR A 64 11.96 -10.86 -18.12
C THR A 64 12.85 -10.33 -19.25
N ASP A 65 12.37 -9.35 -20.02
CA ASP A 65 13.13 -8.68 -21.08
C ASP A 65 14.06 -7.56 -20.55
N GLY A 66 14.09 -7.35 -19.23
CA GLY A 66 14.87 -6.31 -18.57
C GLY A 66 14.24 -4.92 -18.61
N SER A 67 13.07 -4.77 -19.25
CA SER A 67 12.34 -3.50 -19.26
C SER A 67 11.63 -3.25 -17.92
N THR A 68 11.46 -1.98 -17.60
CA THR A 68 10.63 -1.56 -16.47
C THR A 68 9.18 -1.53 -16.90
N LYS A 69 8.32 -2.21 -16.14
CA LYS A 69 6.86 -2.21 -16.34
C LYS A 69 6.17 -1.60 -15.13
N THR A 70 5.02 -1.01 -15.41
CA THR A 70 4.09 -0.48 -14.42
C THR A 70 2.75 -1.18 -14.61
N GLU A 71 2.18 -1.69 -13.53
CA GLU A 71 0.93 -2.45 -13.54
C GLU A 71 -0.03 -1.85 -12.51
N ASP A 72 -1.27 -1.59 -12.93
CA ASP A 72 -2.38 -1.27 -12.03
C ASP A 72 -2.83 -2.57 -11.35
N THR A 73 -2.98 -2.52 -10.02
CA THR A 73 -3.30 -3.69 -9.21
C THR A 73 -4.79 -3.92 -9.03
N GLY A 74 -5.65 -2.98 -9.45
CA GLY A 74 -7.09 -3.10 -9.30
C GLY A 74 -7.58 -2.97 -7.85
N PHE A 75 -6.87 -2.21 -7.02
CA PHE A 75 -7.20 -1.94 -5.61
C PHE A 75 -7.21 -3.20 -4.73
N VAL A 76 -6.03 -3.70 -4.39
CA VAL A 76 -5.85 -4.91 -3.55
C VAL A 76 -5.13 -4.60 -2.24
N SER A 77 -5.36 -5.41 -1.20
CA SER A 77 -4.66 -5.29 0.09
C SER A 77 -3.36 -6.10 0.16
N ALA A 78 -3.12 -6.98 -0.81
CA ALA A 78 -1.92 -7.78 -0.88
C ALA A 78 -1.45 -7.98 -2.32
N ILE A 79 -0.14 -8.04 -2.50
CA ILE A 79 0.51 -8.28 -3.80
C ILE A 79 1.64 -9.30 -3.63
N SER A 80 1.98 -10.00 -4.70
CA SER A 80 3.19 -10.82 -4.78
C SER A 80 3.83 -10.60 -6.14
N ARG A 81 5.08 -10.11 -6.17
CA ARG A 81 5.76 -9.82 -7.42
C ARG A 81 7.27 -10.05 -7.34
N SER A 82 7.80 -10.67 -8.39
CA SER A 82 9.23 -10.81 -8.60
C SER A 82 9.82 -9.52 -9.15
N LYS A 83 11.07 -9.21 -8.77
CA LYS A 83 11.82 -8.01 -9.22
C LYS A 83 11.03 -6.70 -9.06
N LEU A 84 10.25 -6.59 -7.99
CA LEU A 84 9.48 -5.41 -7.64
C LEU A 84 10.44 -4.28 -7.23
N THR A 85 10.27 -3.09 -7.80
CA THR A 85 11.08 -1.91 -7.52
C THR A 85 10.29 -0.79 -6.86
N ARG A 86 8.97 -0.78 -6.98
CA ARG A 86 8.10 0.21 -6.35
C ARG A 86 6.71 -0.34 -6.09
N VAL A 87 6.11 0.11 -4.99
CA VAL A 87 4.69 -0.03 -4.69
C VAL A 87 4.08 1.34 -4.47
N ASP A 88 2.85 1.51 -4.95
CA ASP A 88 2.01 2.67 -4.74
C ASP A 88 0.71 2.22 -4.08
N TRP A 89 0.26 2.98 -3.10
CA TRP A 89 -0.99 2.70 -2.41
C TRP A 89 -1.73 3.98 -2.04
N GLU A 90 -3.02 3.82 -1.78
CA GLU A 90 -3.88 4.90 -1.34
C GLU A 90 -4.56 4.56 -0.03
N ALA A 91 -4.83 5.60 0.75
CA ALA A 91 -5.75 5.58 1.86
C ALA A 91 -6.90 6.54 1.56
N GLN A 92 -8.11 6.01 1.49
CA GLN A 92 -9.35 6.77 1.40
C GLN A 92 -10.04 6.77 2.76
N VAL A 93 -10.31 7.95 3.29
CA VAL A 93 -10.88 8.11 4.63
C VAL A 93 -12.07 9.05 4.57
N SER A 94 -13.17 8.65 5.18
CA SER A 94 -14.35 9.49 5.40
C SER A 94 -14.63 9.61 6.90
N ASN A 95 -14.71 10.86 7.37
CA ASN A 95 -15.17 11.23 8.72
C ASN A 95 -14.48 10.45 9.86
N GLY A 96 -13.15 10.59 9.95
CA GLY A 96 -12.39 9.97 11.02
C GLY A 96 -10.88 9.98 10.81
N PHE A 97 -10.22 9.22 11.68
CA PHE A 97 -8.79 9.02 11.69
C PHE A 97 -8.45 7.57 11.39
N THR A 98 -7.45 7.33 10.54
CA THR A 98 -6.90 5.99 10.32
C THR A 98 -5.39 5.98 10.40
N ALA A 99 -4.84 4.88 10.89
CA ALA A 99 -3.46 4.52 10.70
C ALA A 99 -3.37 3.24 9.86
N TRP A 100 -2.33 3.16 9.03
CA TRP A 100 -2.05 2.03 8.17
C TRP A 100 -0.64 1.48 8.41
N LEU A 101 -0.47 0.22 8.03
CA LEU A 101 0.79 -0.52 8.05
C LEU A 101 1.04 -1.13 6.68
N LEU A 102 2.16 -0.79 6.07
CA LEU A 102 2.74 -1.45 4.91
C LEU A 102 3.80 -2.43 5.38
N ASN A 103 3.68 -3.70 4.97
CA ASN A 103 4.68 -4.73 5.18
C ASN A 103 5.15 -5.27 3.81
N LEU A 104 6.46 -5.28 3.59
CA LEU A 104 7.10 -5.86 2.41
C LEU A 104 8.03 -6.97 2.87
N PHE A 105 7.71 -8.21 2.48
CA PHE A 105 8.51 -9.39 2.81
C PHE A 105 9.36 -9.78 1.60
N TYR A 106 10.66 -9.93 1.82
CA TYR A 106 11.65 -10.25 0.78
C TYR A 106 12.12 -11.69 0.93
N TRP A 107 12.21 -12.40 -0.20
CA TRP A 107 12.81 -13.75 -0.25
C TRP A 107 13.81 -13.87 -1.40
N PRO A 108 14.72 -14.84 -1.31
CA PRO A 108 15.74 -15.00 -2.32
C PRO A 108 15.14 -15.61 -3.60
N GLN A 109 15.77 -15.39 -4.74
CA GLN A 109 15.40 -16.15 -5.94
C GLN A 109 15.80 -17.62 -5.71
N VAL A 110 14.86 -18.54 -5.88
CA VAL A 110 15.21 -19.96 -6.05
C VAL A 110 15.69 -20.08 -7.48
N THR A 111 17.01 -20.06 -7.66
CA THR A 111 17.68 -20.31 -8.95
C THR A 111 17.63 -21.78 -9.33
#